data_AF-A0A7X7DIV4-F1
#
_entry.id   AF-A0A7X7DIV4-F1
#
_cell.length_a   1.000
_cell.length_b   1.000
_cell.length_c   1.000
_cell.angle_alpha   90.00
_cell.angle_beta   90.00
_cell.angle_gamma   90.00
#
_symmetry.space_group_name_H-M   'P 1'
#
loop_
_entity.id
_entity.type
_entity.pdbx_description
1 polymer ?
#
loop_
_entity_poly.entity_id
_entity_poly.type
_entity_poly.pdbx_seq_one_letter_code
_entity_poly.pdbx_strand_id
1 'polypeptide(L)'
;MDHQAHCRPPGPGDACGAVLPYASGFIRFTLGLLLAYTLWAWAGLRPSFHWGGVGIAVVLLVALVRRSARALVRDPVFYAGLAFLGLLAIQWANAGRVQYFDVGYQKWMYTVPPWPRWPSAFVRAEARQMLTWFFPAWVIVWTFRAGPWSRRQARGFLRLLAYNAGALAVFGLVQMASGTRAIYWVRPLNGHFFASFPYGNHVGPFFVLAGALSAGLLLTEVMDKRDPVTKRLAIEELRRGRVTALAATVLLCLVAAVLGFSRTGIILAGGLLMFGLGYSWVRGWGLLTSAGRVNAAALTLAGLAVLCATAIGFGEKGLQREISLKKASAGVDRPVTERLDLELGGRPRFVLAAVTVWLEKPWFGWGGWGYKYRVAEHVSPEDWPRLEKGGWANVHVDLLQFLAEFGLVGVALLLSALIPLAVAWVGVAVHRRALWAMAGYGLASTLVASAVDIPFRSPAILYIWLTILAVVPAACRAEESWPCVTKCPRVSERTGS
;
A
#
# COMPACT_ATOMS: atom_id res chain seq x y z
N MET A 1 58.34 22.62 -19.54
CA MET A 1 57.67 21.70 -20.49
C MET A 1 56.23 21.60 -20.05
N ASP A 2 55.43 22.52 -20.60
CA ASP A 2 54.06 22.82 -20.23
C ASP A 2 53.07 21.83 -20.88
N HIS A 3 52.23 21.19 -20.06
CA HIS A 3 51.00 20.55 -20.52
C HIS A 3 49.81 21.42 -20.14
N GLN A 4 49.49 22.38 -21.03
CA GLN A 4 48.20 23.07 -21.01
C GLN A 4 47.11 22.11 -21.49
N ALA A 5 46.33 21.57 -20.54
CA ALA A 5 45.11 20.84 -20.84
C ALA A 5 44.04 21.82 -21.36
N HIS A 6 43.87 21.87 -22.67
CA HIS A 6 42.78 22.59 -23.32
C HIS A 6 41.43 21.97 -22.92
N CYS A 7 40.72 22.62 -22.01
CA CYS A 7 39.28 22.44 -21.83
C CYS A 7 38.57 22.87 -23.12
N ARG A 8 38.23 21.90 -23.99
CA ARG A 8 37.36 22.18 -25.14
C ARG A 8 35.99 22.63 -24.63
N PRO A 9 35.43 23.75 -25.13
CA PRO A 9 34.04 24.09 -24.86
C PRO A 9 33.15 22.94 -25.36
N PRO A 10 32.08 22.58 -24.64
CA PRO A 10 31.15 21.56 -25.10
C PRO A 10 30.61 21.95 -26.47
N GLY A 11 30.83 21.09 -27.45
CA GLY A 11 30.43 21.34 -28.83
C GLY A 11 28.90 21.41 -28.94
N PRO A 12 28.35 22.17 -29.91
CA PRO A 12 26.91 22.35 -30.11
C PRO A 12 26.12 21.06 -30.45
N GLY A 13 26.77 19.89 -30.47
CA GLY A 13 26.15 18.58 -30.63
C GLY A 13 25.74 17.89 -29.32
N ASP A 14 26.24 18.33 -28.17
CA ASP A 14 25.83 17.83 -26.85
C ASP A 14 24.63 18.60 -26.31
N ALA A 15 23.62 18.76 -27.16
CA ALA A 15 22.26 19.11 -26.75
C ALA A 15 21.71 17.93 -25.94
N CYS A 16 22.19 17.80 -24.71
CA CYS A 16 21.70 16.93 -23.67
C CYS A 16 20.20 17.20 -23.58
N GLY A 17 19.42 16.31 -24.20
CA GLY A 17 18.08 16.61 -24.70
C GLY A 17 17.26 17.37 -23.67
N ALA A 18 16.89 18.60 -24.01
CA ALA A 18 15.98 19.40 -23.22
C ALA A 18 14.68 18.62 -23.08
N VAL A 19 14.55 17.87 -21.98
CA VAL A 19 13.38 17.06 -21.68
C VAL A 19 12.21 18.02 -21.59
N LEU A 20 11.29 17.94 -22.56
CA LEU A 20 10.12 18.81 -22.61
C LEU A 20 9.38 18.76 -21.26
N PRO A 21 9.30 19.88 -20.52
CA PRO A 21 8.74 19.91 -19.17
C PRO A 21 7.28 19.39 -19.11
N TYR A 22 6.55 19.51 -20.23
CA TYR A 22 5.18 19.02 -20.41
C TYR A 22 5.01 17.51 -20.15
N ALA A 23 5.94 16.67 -20.62
CA ALA A 23 5.82 15.22 -20.46
C ALA A 23 5.84 14.78 -18.99
N SER A 24 6.55 15.54 -18.14
CA SER A 24 6.63 15.27 -16.70
C SER A 24 5.33 15.59 -15.95
N GLY A 25 4.57 16.60 -16.40
CA GLY A 25 3.29 16.97 -15.82
C GLY A 25 2.23 15.91 -16.11
N PHE A 26 2.14 15.49 -17.37
CA PHE A 26 1.19 14.49 -17.83
C PHE A 26 1.33 13.14 -17.11
N ILE A 27 2.56 12.63 -16.98
CA ILE A 27 2.84 11.37 -16.26
C ILE A 27 2.34 11.44 -14.80
N ARG A 28 2.63 12.55 -14.10
CA ARG A 28 2.22 12.74 -12.70
C ARG A 28 0.71 12.86 -12.55
N PHE A 29 0.06 13.60 -13.44
CA PHE A 29 -1.39 13.73 -13.46
C PHE A 29 -2.05 12.36 -13.69
N THR A 30 -1.60 11.63 -14.71
CA THR A 30 -2.14 10.31 -15.07
C THR A 30 -1.94 9.29 -13.94
N LEU A 31 -0.77 9.29 -13.30
CA LEU A 31 -0.52 8.46 -12.13
C LEU A 31 -1.43 8.84 -10.94
N GLY A 32 -1.60 10.15 -10.67
CA GLY A 32 -2.52 10.63 -9.64
C GLY A 32 -3.96 10.20 -9.93
N LEU A 33 -4.39 10.30 -11.19
CA LEU A 33 -5.70 9.85 -11.65
C LEU A 33 -5.89 8.34 -11.47
N LEU A 34 -4.88 7.52 -11.81
CA LEU A 34 -4.93 6.06 -11.62
C LEU A 34 -5.16 5.69 -10.14
N LEU A 35 -4.39 6.30 -9.25
CA LEU A 35 -4.47 6.05 -7.81
C LEU A 35 -5.80 6.56 -7.23
N ALA A 36 -6.24 7.76 -7.62
CA ALA A 36 -7.52 8.30 -7.21
C ALA A 36 -8.68 7.44 -7.73
N TYR A 37 -8.70 7.13 -9.03
CA TYR A 37 -9.72 6.28 -9.64
C TYR A 37 -9.85 4.95 -8.90
N THR A 38 -8.73 4.24 -8.68
CA THR A 38 -8.76 2.94 -8.00
C THR A 38 -9.31 3.07 -6.58
N LEU A 39 -8.91 4.13 -5.86
CA LEU A 39 -9.37 4.37 -4.50
C LEU A 39 -10.87 4.65 -4.43
N TRP A 40 -11.38 5.47 -5.36
CA TRP A 40 -12.79 5.87 -5.42
C TRP A 40 -13.69 4.87 -6.16
N ALA A 41 -13.14 3.91 -6.90
CA ALA A 41 -13.88 2.87 -7.61
C ALA A 41 -13.88 1.56 -6.82
N TRP A 42 -14.60 1.54 -5.69
CA TRP A 42 -14.72 0.35 -4.82
C TRP A 42 -13.38 -0.17 -4.27
N ALA A 43 -12.43 0.74 -4.00
CA ALA A 43 -11.06 0.41 -3.64
C ALA A 43 -10.35 -0.53 -4.65
N GLY A 44 -10.85 -0.59 -5.89
CA GLY A 44 -10.40 -1.50 -6.94
C GLY A 44 -10.85 -2.95 -6.77
N LEU A 45 -11.73 -3.29 -5.82
CA LEU A 45 -12.13 -4.68 -5.59
C LEU A 45 -13.14 -5.18 -6.63
N ARG A 46 -14.00 -4.31 -7.15
CA ARG A 46 -15.12 -4.70 -8.01
C ARG A 46 -14.69 -4.87 -9.48
N PRO A 47 -14.81 -6.07 -10.08
CA PRO A 47 -14.30 -6.36 -11.43
C PRO A 47 -14.79 -5.48 -12.56
N SER A 48 -16.03 -5.01 -12.49
CA SER A 48 -16.61 -4.13 -13.52
C SER A 48 -15.87 -2.79 -13.66
N PHE A 49 -15.12 -2.36 -12.64
CA PHE A 49 -14.37 -1.10 -12.66
C PHE A 49 -12.89 -1.28 -13.00
N HIS A 50 -12.41 -2.51 -13.19
CA HIS A 50 -10.98 -2.75 -13.45
C HIS A 50 -10.51 -2.17 -14.78
N TRP A 51 -11.38 -2.15 -15.78
CA TRP A 51 -11.05 -1.64 -17.11
C TRP A 51 -10.63 -0.17 -17.13
N GLY A 52 -11.24 0.67 -16.29
CA GLY A 52 -10.84 2.07 -16.19
C GLY A 52 -9.41 2.23 -15.68
N GLY A 53 -9.06 1.49 -14.61
CA GLY A 53 -7.71 1.49 -14.06
C GLY A 53 -6.67 0.93 -15.03
N VAL A 54 -7.00 -0.17 -15.73
CA VAL A 54 -6.12 -0.74 -16.77
C VAL A 54 -5.92 0.23 -17.93
N GLY A 55 -6.98 0.87 -18.41
CA GLY A 55 -6.90 1.86 -19.49
C GLY A 55 -5.99 3.05 -19.13
N ILE A 56 -6.16 3.62 -17.93
CA ILE A 56 -5.28 4.69 -17.43
C ILE A 56 -3.83 4.20 -17.31
N ALA A 57 -3.61 2.98 -16.83
CA ALA A 57 -2.27 2.38 -16.72
C ALA A 57 -1.62 2.15 -18.10
N VAL A 58 -2.36 1.76 -19.13
CA VAL A 58 -1.85 1.65 -20.51
C VAL A 58 -1.41 3.02 -21.04
N VAL A 59 -2.23 4.06 -20.86
CA VAL A 59 -1.87 5.43 -21.26
C VAL A 59 -0.59 5.90 -20.58
N LEU A 60 -0.48 5.64 -19.27
CA LEU A 60 0.71 5.94 -18.48
C LEU A 60 1.94 5.17 -18.98
N LEU A 61 1.79 3.87 -19.26
CA LEU A 61 2.86 3.02 -19.78
C LEU A 61 3.38 3.54 -21.13
N VAL A 62 2.49 3.89 -22.06
CA VAL A 62 2.88 4.44 -23.37
C VAL A 62 3.66 5.75 -23.21
N ALA A 63 3.23 6.63 -22.31
CA ALA A 63 3.94 7.87 -22.02
C ALA A 63 5.34 7.61 -21.43
N LEU A 64 5.47 6.59 -20.56
CA LEU A 64 6.75 6.19 -19.98
C LEU A 64 7.70 5.56 -21.01
N VAL A 65 7.21 4.66 -21.86
CA VAL A 65 8.00 4.03 -22.93
C VAL A 65 8.55 5.10 -23.87
N ARG A 66 7.71 6.05 -24.30
CA ARG A 66 8.14 7.17 -25.18
C ARG A 66 9.21 8.04 -24.54
N ARG A 67 9.13 8.26 -23.23
CA ARG A 67 10.09 9.11 -22.50
C ARG A 67 11.40 8.41 -22.18
N SER A 68 11.33 7.14 -21.77
CA SER A 68 12.41 6.45 -21.08
C SER A 68 12.70 5.05 -21.65
N ALA A 69 12.52 4.84 -22.96
CA ALA A 69 12.78 3.55 -23.63
C ALA A 69 14.18 2.98 -23.33
N ARG A 70 15.21 3.82 -23.24
CA ARG A 70 16.57 3.37 -22.89
C ARG A 70 16.69 2.91 -21.43
N ALA A 71 15.93 3.50 -20.51
CA ALA A 71 15.91 3.08 -19.10
C ALA A 71 15.17 1.75 -18.92
N LEU A 72 14.19 1.45 -19.79
CA LEU A 72 13.44 0.19 -19.79
C LEU A 72 14.36 -1.03 -19.90
N VAL A 73 15.34 -0.97 -20.80
CA VAL A 73 16.19 -2.13 -21.13
C VAL A 73 17.07 -2.58 -19.97
N ARG A 74 17.32 -1.71 -18.98
CA ARG A 74 18.30 -1.96 -17.90
C ARG A 74 17.68 -2.12 -16.51
N ASP A 75 16.36 -2.00 -16.37
CA ASP A 75 15.74 -2.03 -15.05
C ASP A 75 15.30 -3.46 -14.67
N PRO A 76 15.96 -4.15 -13.72
CA PRO A 76 15.59 -5.52 -13.33
C PRO A 76 14.16 -5.60 -12.77
N VAL A 77 13.66 -4.53 -12.14
CA VAL A 77 12.28 -4.47 -11.62
C VAL A 77 11.26 -4.53 -12.76
N PHE A 78 11.59 -3.93 -13.91
CA PHE A 78 10.73 -3.98 -15.09
C PHE A 78 10.54 -5.42 -15.57
N TYR A 79 11.64 -6.16 -15.76
CA TYR A 79 11.61 -7.54 -16.24
C TYR A 79 11.02 -8.52 -15.24
N ALA A 80 11.34 -8.38 -13.95
CA ALA A 80 10.74 -9.19 -12.89
C ALA A 80 9.21 -9.05 -12.88
N GLY A 81 8.71 -7.81 -12.94
CA GLY A 81 7.27 -7.57 -13.01
C GLY A 81 6.65 -8.05 -14.31
N LEU A 82 7.33 -7.87 -15.45
CA LEU A 82 6.85 -8.36 -16.75
C LEU A 82 6.78 -9.89 -16.79
N ALA A 83 7.77 -10.59 -16.25
CA ALA A 83 7.78 -12.05 -16.12
C ALA A 83 6.64 -12.53 -15.20
N PHE A 84 6.39 -11.82 -14.09
CA PHE A 84 5.25 -12.12 -13.22
C PHE A 84 3.90 -11.95 -13.94
N LEU A 85 3.73 -10.86 -14.69
CA LEU A 85 2.54 -10.66 -15.53
C LEU A 85 2.40 -11.73 -16.62
N GLY A 86 3.52 -12.19 -17.19
CA GLY A 86 3.57 -13.31 -18.12
C GLY A 86 3.07 -14.61 -17.47
N LEU A 87 3.50 -14.92 -16.24
CA LEU A 87 2.99 -16.06 -15.47
C LEU A 87 1.47 -15.96 -15.27
N LEU A 88 0.96 -14.80 -14.85
CA LEU A 88 -0.48 -14.58 -14.68
C LEU A 88 -1.25 -14.71 -16.01
N ALA A 89 -0.68 -14.26 -17.12
CA ALA A 89 -1.27 -14.38 -18.44
C ALA A 89 -1.37 -15.84 -18.89
N ILE A 90 -0.34 -16.65 -18.63
CA ILE A 90 -0.36 -18.10 -18.89
C ILE A 90 -1.42 -18.77 -18.01
N GLN A 91 -1.48 -18.45 -16.72
CA GLN A 91 -2.53 -18.98 -15.82
C GLN A 91 -3.94 -18.62 -16.30
N TRP A 92 -4.15 -17.39 -16.79
CA TRP A 92 -5.42 -16.93 -17.35
C TRP A 92 -5.79 -17.64 -18.66
N ALA A 93 -4.84 -17.76 -19.59
CA ALA A 93 -5.03 -18.45 -20.86
C ALA A 93 -5.34 -19.94 -20.65
N ASN A 94 -4.64 -20.58 -19.71
CA ASN A 94 -4.81 -21.98 -19.33
C ASN A 94 -5.82 -22.17 -18.18
N ALA A 95 -6.81 -21.29 -18.07
CA ALA A 95 -7.95 -21.43 -17.16
C ALA A 95 -9.15 -22.08 -17.87
N GLY A 96 -10.07 -22.65 -17.09
CA GLY A 96 -11.29 -23.29 -17.58
C GLY A 96 -11.54 -24.68 -16.98
N ARG A 97 -11.20 -24.87 -15.71
CA ARG A 97 -11.47 -26.13 -15.01
C ARG A 97 -12.94 -26.19 -14.60
N VAL A 98 -13.58 -27.31 -14.84
CA VAL A 98 -14.99 -27.53 -14.51
C VAL A 98 -15.08 -28.52 -13.36
N GLN A 99 -15.96 -28.26 -12.40
CA GLN A 99 -16.22 -29.19 -11.31
C GLN A 99 -17.11 -30.34 -11.82
N TYR A 100 -16.74 -31.58 -11.52
CA TYR A 100 -17.52 -32.77 -11.85
C TYR A 100 -17.53 -33.73 -10.67
N PHE A 101 -18.57 -34.55 -10.56
CA PHE A 101 -18.63 -35.60 -9.54
C PHE A 101 -18.03 -36.89 -10.10
N ASP A 102 -16.93 -37.34 -9.50
CA ASP A 102 -16.30 -38.59 -9.87
C ASP A 102 -16.99 -39.74 -9.12
N VAL A 103 -17.74 -40.57 -9.87
CA VAL A 103 -18.51 -41.69 -9.30
C VAL A 103 -17.60 -42.79 -8.74
N GLY A 104 -16.40 -42.97 -9.31
CA GLY A 104 -15.45 -43.98 -8.83
C GLY A 104 -14.87 -43.61 -7.47
N TYR A 105 -14.54 -42.33 -7.28
CA TYR A 105 -13.99 -41.81 -6.03
C TYR A 105 -15.03 -41.26 -5.05
N GLN A 106 -16.31 -41.22 -5.44
CA GLN A 106 -17.42 -40.63 -4.68
C GLN A 106 -17.10 -39.22 -4.16
N LYS A 107 -16.47 -38.39 -5.00
CA LYS A 107 -16.05 -37.03 -4.61
C LYS A 107 -16.15 -36.05 -5.76
N TRP A 108 -16.36 -34.77 -5.42
CA TRP A 108 -16.25 -33.68 -6.38
C TRP A 108 -14.77 -33.45 -6.73
N MET A 109 -14.50 -33.35 -8.03
CA MET A 109 -13.17 -33.10 -8.60
C MET A 109 -13.25 -31.98 -9.63
N TYR A 110 -12.10 -31.51 -10.08
CA TYR A 110 -12.00 -30.55 -11.18
C TYR A 110 -11.32 -31.18 -12.38
N THR A 111 -11.79 -30.85 -13.58
CA THR A 111 -11.13 -31.27 -14.81
C THR A 111 -9.68 -30.80 -14.85
N VAL A 112 -8.85 -31.55 -15.58
CA VAL A 112 -7.49 -31.08 -15.92
C VAL A 112 -7.58 -29.79 -16.74
N PRO A 113 -6.60 -28.87 -16.61
CA PRO A 113 -6.59 -27.66 -17.44
C PRO A 113 -6.26 -28.04 -18.90
N PRO A 114 -6.58 -27.18 -19.88
CA PRO A 114 -6.31 -27.44 -21.30
C PRO A 114 -4.87 -27.87 -21.60
N TRP A 115 -3.89 -27.27 -20.91
CA TRP A 115 -2.49 -27.64 -20.96
C TRP A 115 -2.01 -28.10 -19.56
N PRO A 116 -2.05 -29.41 -19.25
CA PRO A 116 -1.80 -29.95 -17.90
C PRO A 116 -0.46 -29.57 -17.28
N ARG A 117 0.58 -29.39 -18.10
CA ARG A 117 1.95 -29.07 -17.65
C ARG A 117 2.22 -27.58 -17.48
N TRP A 118 1.27 -26.72 -17.85
CA TRP A 118 1.46 -25.28 -17.80
C TRP A 118 0.88 -24.69 -16.49
N PRO A 119 1.36 -23.52 -16.05
CA PRO A 119 0.64 -22.71 -15.07
C PRO A 119 -0.82 -22.56 -15.49
N SER A 120 -1.75 -22.67 -14.55
CA SER A 120 -3.19 -22.75 -14.83
C SER A 120 -3.98 -22.11 -13.70
N ALA A 121 -5.23 -21.73 -13.97
CA ALA A 121 -6.19 -21.35 -12.95
C ALA A 121 -7.51 -22.13 -13.11
N PHE A 122 -8.41 -22.00 -12.15
CA PHE A 122 -9.74 -22.62 -12.21
C PHE A 122 -10.65 -21.82 -13.14
N VAL A 123 -10.98 -20.59 -12.75
CA VAL A 123 -11.94 -19.73 -13.45
C VAL A 123 -11.21 -18.59 -14.16
N ARG A 124 -11.48 -18.46 -15.46
CA ARG A 124 -10.83 -17.46 -16.32
C ARG A 124 -11.11 -16.02 -15.89
N ALA A 125 -12.34 -15.71 -15.47
CA ALA A 125 -12.69 -14.36 -15.02
C ALA A 125 -11.92 -13.93 -13.77
N GLU A 126 -11.63 -14.88 -12.87
CA GLU A 126 -10.91 -14.66 -11.62
C GLU A 126 -9.40 -14.58 -11.85
N ALA A 127 -8.85 -15.42 -12.72
CA ALA A 127 -7.46 -15.29 -13.15
C ALA A 127 -7.20 -13.93 -13.82
N ARG A 128 -8.15 -13.44 -14.63
CA ARG A 128 -8.10 -12.11 -15.25
C ARG A 128 -8.02 -11.00 -14.19
N GLN A 129 -8.70 -11.18 -13.06
CA GLN A 129 -8.68 -10.20 -11.98
C GLN A 129 -7.25 -9.94 -11.47
N MET A 130 -6.44 -10.99 -11.34
CA MET A 130 -5.03 -10.84 -10.95
C MET A 130 -4.26 -10.00 -11.97
N LEU A 131 -4.44 -10.25 -13.27
CA LEU A 131 -3.81 -9.41 -14.31
C LEU A 131 -4.22 -7.94 -14.17
N THR A 132 -5.51 -7.68 -13.99
CA THR A 132 -6.01 -6.31 -13.87
C THR A 132 -5.60 -5.59 -12.58
N TRP A 133 -5.17 -6.34 -11.57
CA TRP A 133 -4.62 -5.80 -10.32
C TRP A 133 -3.11 -5.57 -10.43
N PHE A 134 -2.36 -6.57 -10.88
CA PHE A 134 -0.91 -6.49 -10.89
C PHE A 134 -0.35 -5.69 -12.08
N PHE A 135 -1.08 -5.56 -13.19
CA PHE A 135 -0.63 -4.74 -14.32
C PHE A 135 -0.52 -3.24 -13.94
N PRO A 136 -1.56 -2.58 -13.39
CA PRO A 136 -1.41 -1.20 -12.94
C PRO A 136 -0.39 -1.05 -11.81
N ALA A 137 -0.30 -2.01 -10.88
CA ALA A 137 0.71 -2.02 -9.83
C ALA A 137 2.15 -1.98 -10.40
N TRP A 138 2.42 -2.79 -11.43
CA TRP A 138 3.70 -2.79 -12.13
C TRP A 138 3.99 -1.46 -12.84
N VAL A 139 3.00 -0.89 -13.53
CA VAL A 139 3.15 0.44 -14.18
C VAL A 139 3.44 1.53 -13.15
N ILE A 140 2.78 1.52 -11.98
CA ILE A 140 3.01 2.47 -10.88
C ILE A 140 4.48 2.40 -10.43
N VAL A 141 4.98 1.20 -10.12
CA VAL A 141 6.37 1.00 -9.69
C VAL A 141 7.33 1.52 -10.75
N TRP A 142 7.10 1.18 -12.01
CA TRP A 142 7.96 1.60 -13.11
C TRP A 142 7.93 3.12 -13.32
N THR A 143 6.80 3.79 -13.07
CA THR A 143 6.68 5.25 -13.16
C THR A 143 7.69 5.97 -12.24
N PHE A 144 7.91 5.43 -11.04
CA PHE A 144 8.85 6.01 -10.08
C PHE A 144 10.31 5.68 -10.40
N ARG A 145 10.56 4.52 -11.03
CA ARG A 145 11.91 4.11 -11.41
C ARG A 145 12.40 4.73 -12.72
N ALA A 146 11.53 4.88 -13.70
CA ALA A 146 11.87 5.40 -15.03
C ALA A 146 11.95 6.93 -15.09
N GLY A 147 11.43 7.63 -14.09
CA GLY A 147 11.35 9.10 -14.07
C GLY A 147 12.31 9.73 -13.06
N PRO A 148 13.04 10.80 -13.42
CA PRO A 148 13.72 11.63 -12.42
C PRO A 148 12.67 12.41 -11.63
N TRP A 149 12.38 11.96 -10.41
CA TRP A 149 11.51 12.66 -9.47
C TRP A 149 12.34 13.60 -8.62
N SER A 150 12.13 14.91 -8.76
CA SER A 150 12.73 15.85 -7.82
C SER A 150 12.09 15.68 -6.44
N ARG A 151 12.85 16.00 -5.38
CA ARG A 151 12.36 15.96 -4.00
C ARG A 151 11.04 16.72 -3.82
N ARG A 152 10.91 17.89 -4.46
CA ARG A 152 9.68 18.70 -4.44
C ARG A 152 8.52 18.00 -5.12
N GLN A 153 8.75 17.39 -6.29
CA GLN A 153 7.72 16.65 -7.03
C GLN A 153 7.24 15.43 -6.24
N ALA A 154 8.18 14.64 -5.70
CA ALA A 154 7.89 13.48 -4.86
C ALA A 154 7.06 13.87 -3.62
N ARG A 155 7.47 14.91 -2.89
CA ARG A 155 6.71 15.42 -1.72
C ARG A 155 5.35 15.99 -2.11
N GLY A 156 5.24 16.68 -3.24
CA GLY A 156 3.96 17.18 -3.76
C GLY A 156 3.00 16.05 -4.09
N PHE A 157 3.51 14.99 -4.72
CA PHE A 157 2.73 13.80 -5.04
C PHE A 157 2.28 13.04 -3.78
N LEU A 158 3.16 12.85 -2.80
CA LEU A 158 2.80 12.25 -1.52
C LEU A 158 1.70 13.04 -0.77
N ARG A 159 1.72 14.39 -0.85
CA ARG A 159 0.63 15.22 -0.30
C ARG A 159 -0.69 14.99 -1.03
N LEU A 160 -0.67 14.86 -2.35
CA LEU A 160 -1.86 14.52 -3.13
C LEU A 160 -2.50 13.21 -2.62
N LEU A 161 -1.68 12.19 -2.35
CA LEU A 161 -2.18 10.92 -1.80
C LEU A 161 -2.76 11.07 -0.40
N ALA A 162 -2.07 11.81 0.47
CA ALA A 162 -2.53 12.12 1.82
C ALA A 162 -3.90 12.82 1.79
N TYR A 163 -4.02 13.92 1.03
CA TYR A 163 -5.27 14.67 0.92
C TYR A 163 -6.39 13.86 0.27
N ASN A 164 -6.09 13.02 -0.72
CA ASN A 164 -7.07 12.13 -1.32
C ASN A 164 -7.62 11.10 -0.31
N ALA A 165 -6.75 10.57 0.57
CA ALA A 165 -7.19 9.72 1.67
C ALA A 165 -8.04 10.50 2.71
N GLY A 166 -7.65 11.73 3.04
CA GLY A 166 -8.45 12.61 3.90
C GLY A 166 -9.85 12.89 3.33
N ALA A 167 -9.94 13.19 2.03
CA ALA A 167 -11.22 13.37 1.34
C ALA A 167 -12.07 12.10 1.36
N LEU A 168 -11.45 10.93 1.17
CA LEU A 168 -12.15 9.65 1.26
C LEU A 168 -12.63 9.35 2.69
N ALA A 169 -11.86 9.72 3.72
CA ALA A 169 -12.29 9.58 5.11
C ALA A 169 -13.52 10.45 5.40
N VAL A 170 -13.53 11.71 4.95
CA VAL A 170 -14.72 12.59 5.05
C VAL A 170 -15.91 11.96 4.35
N PHE A 171 -15.72 11.44 3.13
CA PHE A 171 -16.77 10.75 2.40
C PHE A 171 -17.35 9.55 3.16
N GLY A 172 -16.49 8.72 3.76
CA GLY A 172 -16.90 7.61 4.61
C GLY A 172 -17.68 8.04 5.85
N LEU A 173 -17.26 9.14 6.50
CA LEU A 173 -17.99 9.73 7.63
C LEU A 173 -19.38 10.20 7.22
N VAL A 174 -19.52 10.86 6.07
CA VAL A 174 -20.82 11.30 5.54
C VAL A 174 -21.73 10.10 5.24
N GLN A 175 -21.22 9.04 4.62
CA GLN A 175 -21.98 7.81 4.40
C GLN A 175 -22.45 7.18 5.70
N MET A 176 -21.55 7.05 6.68
CA MET A 176 -21.88 6.48 7.98
C MET A 176 -22.91 7.32 8.73
N ALA A 177 -22.76 8.66 8.74
CA ALA A 177 -23.68 9.58 9.38
C ALA A 177 -25.08 9.56 8.75
N SER A 178 -25.17 9.32 7.44
CA SER A 178 -26.46 9.17 6.76
C SER A 178 -27.20 7.85 7.07
N GLY A 179 -26.56 6.92 7.79
CA GLY A 179 -27.13 5.60 8.09
C GLY A 179 -27.30 4.69 6.87
N THR A 180 -26.69 5.03 5.73
CA THR A 180 -26.85 4.24 4.50
C THR A 180 -26.28 2.83 4.66
N ARG A 181 -26.99 1.84 4.12
CA ARG A 181 -26.51 0.45 3.96
C ARG A 181 -26.01 0.19 2.53
N ALA A 182 -25.98 1.22 1.70
CA ALA A 182 -25.57 1.17 0.32
C ALA A 182 -24.30 1.99 0.09
N ILE A 183 -23.28 1.35 -0.48
CA ILE A 183 -22.07 2.05 -0.88
C ILE A 183 -22.40 3.03 -2.02
N TYR A 184 -21.91 4.26 -1.91
CA TYR A 184 -22.30 5.42 -2.70
C TYR A 184 -23.80 5.72 -2.69
N TRP A 185 -24.56 5.24 -1.69
CA TRP A 185 -26.03 5.29 -1.67
C TRP A 185 -26.72 4.55 -2.82
N VAL A 186 -25.97 3.79 -3.62
CA VAL A 186 -26.51 3.11 -4.82
C VAL A 186 -26.60 1.60 -4.64
N ARG A 187 -25.55 0.96 -4.10
CA ARG A 187 -25.49 -0.51 -4.06
C ARG A 187 -25.53 -1.03 -2.63
N PRO A 188 -26.60 -1.73 -2.20
CA PRO A 188 -26.67 -2.32 -0.88
C PRO A 188 -25.56 -3.36 -0.70
N LEU A 189 -25.01 -3.42 0.52
CA LEU A 189 -24.02 -4.41 0.92
C LEU A 189 -24.50 -5.18 2.15
N ASN A 190 -24.28 -6.49 2.12
CA ASN A 190 -24.51 -7.37 3.26
C ASN A 190 -23.26 -7.34 4.14
N GLY A 191 -23.15 -6.29 4.97
CA GLY A 191 -22.03 -6.14 5.90
C GLY A 191 -21.64 -4.68 6.11
N HIS A 192 -20.73 -4.47 7.06
CA HIS A 192 -20.16 -3.15 7.30
C HIS A 192 -19.22 -2.74 6.15
N PHE A 193 -19.37 -1.51 5.69
CA PHE A 193 -18.47 -0.88 4.74
C PHE A 193 -18.12 0.52 5.24
N PHE A 194 -16.99 1.06 4.78
CA PHE A 194 -16.61 2.43 5.07
C PHE A 194 -16.02 3.08 3.83
N ALA A 195 -16.53 4.26 3.47
CA ALA A 195 -16.18 4.96 2.24
C ALA A 195 -16.35 4.05 1.00
N SER A 196 -15.29 3.90 0.22
CA SER A 196 -15.22 3.06 -0.98
C SER A 196 -14.89 1.58 -0.70
N PHE A 197 -14.65 1.19 0.55
CA PHE A 197 -14.20 -0.16 0.91
C PHE A 197 -15.37 -1.04 1.32
N PRO A 198 -15.77 -2.03 0.50
CA PRO A 198 -16.83 -2.99 0.84
C PRO A 198 -16.43 -4.02 1.90
N TYR A 199 -15.14 -4.09 2.27
CA TYR A 199 -14.61 -5.05 3.24
C TYR A 199 -13.91 -4.28 4.36
N GLY A 200 -14.49 -4.32 5.56
CA GLY A 200 -14.03 -3.54 6.73
C GLY A 200 -12.56 -3.78 7.09
N ASN A 201 -12.03 -4.99 6.91
CA ASN A 201 -10.63 -5.28 7.22
C ASN A 201 -9.62 -4.66 6.24
N HIS A 202 -10.05 -4.13 5.10
CA HIS A 202 -9.20 -3.30 4.25
C HIS A 202 -9.17 -1.83 4.70
N VAL A 203 -10.21 -1.34 5.37
CA VAL A 203 -10.34 0.06 5.81
C VAL A 203 -9.20 0.42 6.76
N GLY A 204 -9.01 -0.40 7.80
CA GLY A 204 -7.99 -0.19 8.83
C GLY A 204 -6.57 -0.03 8.26
N PRO A 205 -6.00 -1.07 7.63
CA PRO A 205 -4.66 -1.02 7.05
C PRO A 205 -4.50 0.11 6.03
N PHE A 206 -5.52 0.39 5.19
CA PHE A 206 -5.47 1.50 4.24
C PHE A 206 -5.29 2.86 4.94
N PHE A 207 -6.19 3.18 5.87
CA PHE A 207 -6.17 4.48 6.53
C PHE A 207 -5.01 4.62 7.52
N VAL A 208 -4.50 3.52 8.11
CA VAL A 208 -3.25 3.55 8.87
C VAL A 208 -2.06 3.86 7.97
N LEU A 209 -1.95 3.20 6.81
CA LEU A 209 -0.89 3.48 5.83
C LEU A 209 -0.91 4.94 5.37
N ALA A 210 -2.08 5.45 4.99
CA ALA A 210 -2.26 6.83 4.56
C ALA A 210 -2.08 7.85 5.71
N GLY A 211 -2.54 7.51 6.91
CA GLY A 211 -2.35 8.30 8.12
C GLY A 211 -0.88 8.42 8.50
N ALA A 212 -0.13 7.32 8.40
CA ALA A 212 1.31 7.30 8.67
C ALA A 212 2.09 8.15 7.66
N LEU A 213 1.74 8.07 6.37
CA LEU A 213 2.28 8.99 5.35
C LEU A 213 1.98 10.45 5.70
N SER A 214 0.73 10.75 6.06
CA SER A 214 0.27 12.10 6.40
C SER A 214 0.99 12.65 7.64
N ALA A 215 1.20 11.82 8.66
CA ALA A 215 1.95 12.14 9.86
C ALA A 215 3.43 12.42 9.53
N GLY A 216 4.04 11.61 8.67
CA GLY A 216 5.40 11.84 8.19
C GLY A 216 5.56 13.18 7.48
N LEU A 217 4.60 13.54 6.62
CA LEU A 217 4.57 14.84 5.95
C LEU A 217 4.33 15.99 6.94
N LEU A 218 3.39 15.83 7.86
CA LEU A 218 3.06 16.82 8.90
C LEU A 218 4.29 17.13 9.75
N LEU A 219 4.91 16.10 10.33
CA LEU A 219 6.08 16.24 11.18
C LEU A 219 7.28 16.80 10.41
N THR A 220 7.40 16.50 9.12
CA THR A 220 8.39 17.15 8.25
C THR A 220 8.13 18.65 8.14
N GLU A 221 6.89 19.10 7.90
CA GLU A 221 6.57 20.53 7.82
C GLU A 221 6.71 21.25 9.18
N VAL A 222 6.51 20.56 10.30
CA VAL A 222 6.64 21.11 11.65
C VAL A 222 8.10 21.17 12.10
N MET A 223 8.86 20.09 11.93
CA MET A 223 10.19 19.91 12.53
C MET A 223 11.37 20.28 11.62
N ASP A 224 11.23 20.25 10.28
CA ASP A 224 12.33 20.69 9.41
C ASP A 224 12.50 22.21 9.58
N LYS A 225 13.49 22.62 10.37
CA LYS A 225 13.97 24.01 10.44
C LYS A 225 14.44 24.41 9.04
N ARG A 226 13.75 25.36 8.40
CA ARG A 226 14.24 25.99 7.18
C ARG A 226 15.24 27.08 7.52
N ASP A 227 16.18 27.22 6.60
CA ASP A 227 17.19 28.26 6.58
C ASP A 227 16.53 29.64 6.83
N PRO A 228 16.91 30.37 7.89
CA PRO A 228 16.26 31.62 8.31
C PRO A 228 16.32 32.75 7.26
N VAL A 229 17.09 32.57 6.19
CA VAL A 229 17.35 33.59 5.16
C VAL A 229 16.14 33.84 4.25
N THR A 230 15.20 32.90 4.10
CA THR A 230 14.03 33.07 3.21
C THR A 230 12.74 33.38 3.97
N LYS A 231 12.76 34.41 4.81
CA LYS A 231 11.54 34.97 5.44
C LYS A 231 10.72 35.77 4.42
N ARG A 232 9.73 35.13 3.78
CA ARG A 232 8.62 35.83 3.12
C ARG A 232 7.32 35.44 3.82
N LEU A 233 6.54 36.43 4.28
CA LEU A 233 5.26 36.25 5.00
C LEU A 233 4.28 35.31 4.27
N ALA A 234 4.16 35.41 2.94
CA ALA A 234 3.30 34.53 2.14
C ALA A 234 3.68 33.03 2.22
N ILE A 235 4.95 32.71 2.49
CA ILE A 235 5.41 31.32 2.65
C ILE A 235 4.96 30.74 4.00
N GLU A 236 4.81 31.59 5.02
CA GLU A 236 4.35 31.17 6.35
C GLU A 236 2.87 30.85 6.38
N GLU A 237 2.01 31.65 5.76
CA GLU A 237 0.57 31.38 5.67
C GLU A 237 0.29 30.07 4.91
N LEU A 238 0.90 29.90 3.74
CA LEU A 238 0.85 28.65 2.98
C LEU A 238 1.37 27.45 3.77
N ARG A 239 2.30 27.66 4.72
CA ARG A 239 2.77 26.60 5.61
C ARG A 239 1.73 26.30 6.68
N ARG A 240 1.15 27.30 7.34
CA ARG A 240 0.09 27.10 8.35
C ARG A 240 -1.08 26.32 7.76
N GLY A 241 -1.56 26.72 6.57
CA GLY A 241 -2.63 26.00 5.87
C GLY A 241 -2.28 24.56 5.51
N ARG A 242 -1.02 24.29 5.13
CA ARG A 242 -0.56 22.91 4.86
C ARG A 242 -0.47 22.06 6.13
N VAL A 243 0.01 22.64 7.23
CA VAL A 243 0.11 21.97 8.53
C VAL A 243 -1.28 21.62 9.05
N THR A 244 -2.24 22.56 9.03
CA THR A 244 -3.62 22.30 9.46
C THR A 244 -4.29 21.24 8.59
N ALA A 245 -4.14 21.32 7.27
CA ALA A 245 -4.70 20.32 6.35
C ALA A 245 -4.11 18.91 6.60
N LEU A 246 -2.80 18.80 6.83
CA LEU A 246 -2.15 17.52 7.13
C LEU A 246 -2.54 16.98 8.51
N ALA A 247 -2.66 17.84 9.53
CA ALA A 247 -3.13 17.44 10.86
C ALA A 247 -4.58 16.92 10.80
N ALA A 248 -5.46 17.64 10.11
CA ALA A 248 -6.83 17.20 9.86
C ALA A 248 -6.85 15.86 9.12
N THR A 249 -6.01 15.69 8.10
CA THR A 249 -5.89 14.43 7.35
C THR A 249 -5.45 13.27 8.25
N VAL A 250 -4.45 13.46 9.12
CA VAL A 250 -4.02 12.43 10.08
C VAL A 250 -5.17 12.02 10.98
N LEU A 251 -5.87 12.99 11.56
CA LEU A 251 -7.01 12.75 12.45
C LEU A 251 -8.12 11.98 11.72
N LEU A 252 -8.50 12.44 10.52
CA LEU A 252 -9.52 11.80 9.70
C LEU A 252 -9.14 10.35 9.34
N CYS A 253 -7.88 10.09 9.01
CA CYS A 253 -7.39 8.73 8.76
C CYS A 253 -7.45 7.85 10.02
N LEU A 254 -7.05 8.35 11.18
CA LEU A 254 -7.13 7.59 12.44
C LEU A 254 -8.59 7.26 12.79
N VAL A 255 -9.48 8.24 12.69
CA VAL A 255 -10.92 8.05 12.90
C VAL A 255 -11.49 7.03 11.91
N ALA A 256 -11.18 7.16 10.62
CA ALA A 256 -11.62 6.22 9.59
C ALA A 256 -11.10 4.79 9.83
N ALA A 257 -9.85 4.63 10.28
CA ALA A 257 -9.29 3.32 10.60
C ALA A 257 -10.04 2.63 11.76
N VAL A 258 -10.45 3.39 12.78
CA VAL A 258 -11.29 2.88 13.87
C VAL A 258 -12.70 2.54 13.38
N LEU A 259 -13.34 3.44 12.64
CA LEU A 259 -14.70 3.27 12.15
C LEU A 259 -14.84 2.23 11.04
N GLY A 260 -13.72 1.72 10.53
CA GLY A 260 -13.69 0.48 9.75
C GLY A 260 -14.11 -0.76 10.54
N PHE A 261 -14.23 -0.66 11.87
CA PHE A 261 -14.58 -1.73 12.82
C PHE A 261 -13.74 -3.00 12.69
N SER A 262 -12.55 -2.89 12.11
CA SER A 262 -11.57 -3.97 12.06
C SER A 262 -10.66 -3.89 13.28
N ARG A 263 -10.54 -4.99 14.04
CA ARG A 263 -9.63 -5.08 15.20
C ARG A 263 -8.20 -4.75 14.83
N THR A 264 -7.71 -5.35 13.75
CA THR A 264 -6.39 -5.05 13.19
C THR A 264 -6.27 -3.56 12.88
N GLY A 265 -7.29 -2.95 12.29
CA GLY A 265 -7.34 -1.50 12.04
C GLY A 265 -7.20 -0.65 13.31
N ILE A 266 -7.98 -0.96 14.36
CA ILE A 266 -7.95 -0.25 15.64
C ILE A 266 -6.59 -0.37 16.32
N ILE A 267 -6.03 -1.59 16.38
CA ILE A 267 -4.71 -1.85 17.00
C ILE A 267 -3.62 -1.08 16.24
N LEU A 268 -3.63 -1.15 14.90
CA LEU A 268 -2.64 -0.46 14.08
C LEU A 268 -2.79 1.07 14.13
N ALA A 269 -4.01 1.60 14.25
CA ALA A 269 -4.24 3.03 14.44
C ALA A 269 -3.74 3.52 15.81
N GLY A 270 -4.01 2.76 16.87
CA GLY A 270 -3.44 3.02 18.20
C GLY A 270 -1.91 2.96 18.18
N GLY A 271 -1.34 1.95 17.53
CA GLY A 271 0.10 1.83 17.33
C GLY A 271 0.70 3.02 16.57
N LEU A 272 0.03 3.51 15.52
CA LEU A 272 0.48 4.70 14.78
C LEU A 272 0.46 5.94 15.66
N LEU A 273 -0.61 6.13 16.46
CA LEU A 273 -0.71 7.25 17.39
C LEU A 273 0.44 7.21 18.41
N MET A 274 0.66 6.07 19.05
CA MET A 274 1.74 5.87 20.02
C MET A 274 3.12 6.11 19.40
N PHE A 275 3.38 5.54 18.23
CA PHE A 275 4.64 5.73 17.52
C PHE A 275 4.85 7.19 17.10
N GLY A 276 3.82 7.84 16.59
CA GLY A 276 3.82 9.26 16.21
C GLY A 276 4.10 10.18 17.38
N LEU A 277 3.44 9.96 18.52
CA LEU A 277 3.63 10.72 19.76
C LEU A 277 5.04 10.50 20.33
N GLY A 278 5.49 9.24 20.44
CA GLY A 278 6.83 8.90 20.93
C GLY A 278 7.93 9.49 20.05
N TYR A 279 7.81 9.36 18.73
CA TYR A 279 8.75 9.97 17.79
C TYR A 279 8.76 11.50 17.92
N SER A 280 7.58 12.12 18.04
CA SER A 280 7.45 13.57 18.19
C SER A 280 8.03 14.07 19.51
N TRP A 281 7.91 13.29 20.57
CA TRP A 281 8.54 13.58 21.85
C TRP A 281 10.07 13.52 21.72
N VAL A 282 10.62 12.38 21.28
CA VAL A 282 12.07 12.18 21.17
C VAL A 282 12.73 13.23 20.28
N ARG A 283 12.13 13.55 19.12
CA ARG A 283 12.70 14.53 18.19
C ARG A 283 12.34 15.97 18.55
N GLY A 284 11.14 16.21 19.06
CA GLY A 284 10.61 17.54 19.36
C GLY A 284 11.10 18.09 20.70
N TRP A 285 11.50 17.25 21.65
CA TRP A 285 11.87 17.70 23.00
C TRP A 285 12.97 18.76 23.02
N GLY A 286 14.01 18.58 22.19
CA GLY A 286 15.09 19.55 22.04
C GLY A 286 14.72 20.78 21.20
N LEU A 287 13.58 20.76 20.51
CA LEU A 287 13.10 21.86 19.67
C LEU A 287 12.04 22.73 20.37
N LEU A 288 11.32 22.17 21.33
CA LEU A 288 10.21 22.82 22.03
C LEU A 288 10.71 23.60 23.26
N THR A 289 10.13 24.78 23.48
CA THR A 289 10.25 25.54 24.74
C THR A 289 9.59 24.77 25.88
N SER A 290 9.88 25.12 27.14
CA SER A 290 9.23 24.48 28.31
C SER A 290 7.70 24.51 28.23
N ALA A 291 7.12 25.64 27.82
CA ALA A 291 5.67 25.76 27.56
C ALA A 291 5.22 24.85 26.41
N GLY A 292 5.99 24.78 25.32
CA GLY A 292 5.72 23.87 24.20
C GLY A 292 5.74 22.39 24.62
N ARG A 293 6.62 22.01 25.56
CA ARG A 293 6.69 20.66 26.12
C ARG A 293 5.44 20.32 26.95
N VAL A 294 4.98 21.24 27.78
CA VAL A 294 3.73 21.08 28.56
C VAL A 294 2.53 20.94 27.62
N ASN A 295 2.42 21.79 26.60
CA ASN A 295 1.35 21.70 25.60
C ASN A 295 1.39 20.38 24.83
N ALA A 296 2.59 19.91 24.45
CA ALA A 296 2.76 18.61 23.81
C ALA A 296 2.35 17.46 24.73
N ALA A 297 2.68 17.51 26.02
CA ALA A 297 2.26 16.52 27.01
C ALA A 297 0.73 16.51 27.17
N ALA A 298 0.09 17.67 27.29
CA ALA A 298 -1.36 17.78 27.37
C ALA A 298 -2.07 17.23 26.12
N LEU A 299 -1.57 17.55 24.91
CA LEU A 299 -2.10 17.01 23.65
C LEU A 299 -1.89 15.49 23.55
N THR A 300 -0.76 14.98 24.04
CA THR A 300 -0.48 13.54 24.11
C THR A 300 -1.49 12.85 25.02
N LEU A 301 -1.69 13.37 26.23
CA LEU A 301 -2.67 12.83 27.19
C LEU A 301 -4.10 12.89 26.65
N ALA A 302 -4.49 13.98 25.99
CA ALA A 302 -5.79 14.10 25.35
C ALA A 302 -5.95 13.06 24.22
N GLY A 303 -4.93 12.88 23.38
CA GLY A 303 -4.94 11.86 22.32
C GLY A 303 -5.06 10.43 22.87
N LEU A 304 -4.33 10.12 23.95
CA LEU A 304 -4.44 8.84 24.66
C LEU A 304 -5.83 8.65 25.27
N ALA A 305 -6.39 9.69 25.90
CA ALA A 305 -7.71 9.63 26.49
C ALA A 305 -8.78 9.37 25.42
N VAL A 306 -8.70 10.04 24.26
CA VAL A 306 -9.59 9.78 23.12
C VAL A 306 -9.43 8.35 22.61
N LEU A 307 -8.20 7.84 22.47
CA LEU A 307 -7.96 6.46 22.05
C LEU A 307 -8.57 5.46 23.04
N CYS A 308 -8.33 5.65 24.34
CA CYS A 308 -8.89 4.81 25.40
C CYS A 308 -10.42 4.88 25.41
N ALA A 309 -11.01 6.07 25.35
CA ALA A 309 -12.47 6.25 25.31
C ALA A 309 -13.08 5.59 24.07
N THR A 310 -12.41 5.67 22.92
CA THR A 310 -12.84 5.02 21.67
C THR A 310 -12.75 3.50 21.78
N ALA A 311 -11.64 2.99 22.33
CA ALA A 311 -11.45 1.56 22.55
C ALA A 311 -12.45 1.00 23.56
N ILE A 312 -12.80 1.74 24.61
CA ILE A 312 -13.80 1.34 25.60
C ILE A 312 -15.21 1.42 25.00
N GLY A 313 -15.59 2.57 24.45
CA GLY A 313 -16.96 2.83 23.99
C GLY A 313 -17.38 2.02 22.75
N PHE A 314 -16.52 1.92 21.74
CA PHE A 314 -16.81 1.11 20.55
C PHE A 314 -16.37 -0.34 20.72
N GLY A 315 -15.33 -0.59 21.52
CA GLY A 315 -14.89 -1.94 21.81
C GLY A 315 -15.96 -2.70 22.54
N GLU A 316 -16.69 -2.13 23.50
CA GLU A 316 -17.61 -2.91 24.32
C GLU A 316 -18.59 -3.78 23.50
N LYS A 317 -19.32 -3.25 22.51
CA LYS A 317 -20.29 -4.07 21.75
C LYS A 317 -19.65 -5.00 20.71
N GLY A 318 -18.56 -4.58 20.07
CA GLY A 318 -17.85 -5.40 19.07
C GLY A 318 -17.01 -6.50 19.72
N LEU A 319 -16.29 -6.13 20.79
CA LEU A 319 -15.47 -6.99 21.62
C LEU A 319 -16.36 -7.95 22.46
N GLN A 320 -17.50 -7.52 22.99
CA GLN A 320 -18.44 -8.43 23.67
C GLN A 320 -19.03 -9.48 22.72
N ARG A 321 -19.32 -9.12 21.45
CA ARG A 321 -19.79 -10.08 20.44
C ARG A 321 -18.74 -11.13 20.05
N GLU A 322 -17.47 -10.85 20.34
CA GLU A 322 -16.36 -11.69 19.94
C GLU A 322 -15.70 -12.43 21.11
N ILE A 323 -15.76 -11.86 22.31
CA ILE A 323 -15.38 -12.50 23.57
C ILE A 323 -16.57 -13.27 24.16
N SER A 324 -17.77 -13.18 23.57
CA SER A 324 -18.92 -13.97 24.01
C SER A 324 -18.56 -15.45 23.97
N LEU A 325 -18.41 -16.03 25.16
CA LEU A 325 -18.17 -17.45 25.34
C LEU A 325 -19.31 -18.20 24.65
N LYS A 326 -18.96 -19.21 23.84
CA LYS A 326 -19.98 -20.14 23.35
C LYS A 326 -20.75 -20.67 24.55
N LYS A 327 -22.09 -20.63 24.50
CA LYS A 327 -22.92 -21.30 25.50
C LYS A 327 -22.41 -22.74 25.59
N ALA A 328 -21.91 -23.13 26.76
CA ALA A 328 -21.43 -24.48 26.98
C ALA A 328 -22.57 -25.43 26.61
N SER A 329 -22.33 -26.32 25.64
CA SER A 329 -23.25 -27.41 25.36
C SER A 329 -23.35 -28.25 26.64
N ALA A 330 -24.56 -28.44 27.15
CA ALA A 330 -24.78 -29.18 28.39
C ALA A 330 -24.09 -30.56 28.28
N GLY A 331 -23.16 -30.84 29.19
CA GLY A 331 -22.45 -32.13 29.28
C GLY A 331 -21.06 -32.21 28.65
N VAL A 332 -20.49 -31.15 28.06
CA VAL A 332 -19.10 -31.17 27.56
C VAL A 332 -18.26 -30.11 28.25
N ASP A 333 -17.43 -30.52 29.21
CA ASP A 333 -16.46 -29.66 29.86
C ASP A 333 -15.28 -29.36 28.94
N ARG A 334 -15.45 -28.35 28.07
CA ARG A 334 -14.33 -27.76 27.33
C ARG A 334 -13.60 -26.74 28.20
N PRO A 335 -12.26 -26.71 28.20
CA PRO A 335 -11.49 -25.68 28.89
C PRO A 335 -11.89 -24.28 28.38
N VAL A 336 -11.75 -23.26 29.25
CA VAL A 336 -12.15 -21.86 28.95
C VAL A 336 -11.51 -21.34 27.65
N THR A 337 -10.30 -21.77 27.34
CA THR A 337 -9.58 -21.45 26.09
C THR A 337 -10.27 -21.98 24.83
N GLU A 338 -10.97 -23.11 24.90
CA GLU A 338 -11.79 -23.65 23.80
C GLU A 338 -13.21 -23.05 23.75
N ARG A 339 -13.67 -22.48 24.87
CA ARG A 339 -14.96 -21.77 24.97
C ARG A 339 -14.88 -20.32 24.47
N LEU A 340 -13.68 -19.74 24.48
CA LEU A 340 -13.37 -18.45 23.86
C LEU A 340 -13.43 -18.61 22.34
N ASP A 341 -14.53 -18.17 21.72
CA ASP A 341 -14.69 -18.10 20.27
C ASP A 341 -13.92 -16.89 19.71
N LEU A 342 -12.63 -16.80 20.04
CA LEU A 342 -11.74 -15.93 19.31
C LEU A 342 -11.81 -16.40 17.86
N GLU A 343 -12.24 -15.56 16.91
CA GLU A 343 -12.26 -15.87 15.46
C GLU A 343 -10.91 -16.39 14.92
N LEU A 344 -9.84 -16.28 15.72
CA LEU A 344 -8.55 -16.92 15.47
C LEU A 344 -8.59 -18.45 15.53
N GLY A 345 -9.52 -19.09 16.26
CA GLY A 345 -9.51 -20.53 16.53
C GLY A 345 -9.61 -21.41 15.27
N GLY A 346 -10.25 -20.92 14.20
CA GLY A 346 -10.29 -21.61 12.90
C GLY A 346 -9.06 -21.35 12.01
N ARG A 347 -8.37 -20.21 12.18
CA ARG A 347 -7.27 -19.75 11.29
C ARG A 347 -6.13 -20.73 11.13
N PRO A 348 -5.61 -21.36 12.20
CA PRO A 348 -4.55 -22.35 12.05
C PRO A 348 -4.92 -23.46 11.08
N ARG A 349 -6.19 -23.92 11.05
CA ARG A 349 -6.63 -24.99 10.14
C ARG A 349 -6.57 -24.56 8.67
N PHE A 350 -7.06 -23.36 8.37
CA PHE A 350 -7.02 -22.82 7.00
C PHE A 350 -5.60 -22.45 6.56
N VAL A 351 -4.75 -22.00 7.47
CA VAL A 351 -3.31 -21.81 7.21
C VAL A 351 -2.64 -23.14 6.88
N LEU A 352 -2.90 -24.20 7.66
CA LEU A 352 -2.37 -25.53 7.38
C LEU A 352 -2.89 -26.08 6.05
N ALA A 353 -4.19 -25.92 5.77
CA ALA A 353 -4.78 -26.28 4.48
C ALA A 353 -4.12 -25.52 3.32
N ALA A 354 -3.76 -24.26 3.49
CA ALA A 354 -3.07 -23.50 2.45
C ALA A 354 -1.65 -24.01 2.17
N VAL A 355 -0.94 -24.46 3.22
CA VAL A 355 0.36 -25.13 3.05
C VAL A 355 0.18 -26.45 2.28
N THR A 356 -0.80 -27.29 2.64
CA THR A 356 -1.04 -28.55 1.92
C THR A 356 -1.44 -28.31 0.48
N VAL A 357 -2.33 -27.35 0.21
CA VAL A 357 -2.70 -26.91 -1.15
C VAL A 357 -1.45 -26.48 -1.93
N TRP A 358 -0.58 -25.67 -1.35
CA TRP A 358 0.66 -25.26 -2.02
C TRP A 358 1.58 -26.45 -2.35
N LEU A 359 1.76 -27.38 -1.40
CA LEU A 359 2.62 -28.55 -1.58
C LEU A 359 2.19 -29.47 -2.73
N GLU A 360 0.90 -29.46 -3.11
CA GLU A 360 0.42 -30.19 -4.29
C GLU A 360 0.93 -29.59 -5.62
N LYS A 361 1.23 -28.27 -5.65
CA LYS A 361 1.71 -27.58 -6.85
C LYS A 361 2.72 -26.47 -6.51
N PRO A 362 3.92 -26.84 -6.01
CA PRO A 362 4.81 -25.92 -5.31
C PRO A 362 5.39 -24.81 -6.18
N TRP A 363 5.62 -25.10 -7.47
CA TRP A 363 6.32 -24.18 -8.38
C TRP A 363 5.45 -23.03 -8.87
N PHE A 364 4.26 -23.33 -9.37
CA PHE A 364 3.40 -22.36 -10.06
C PHE A 364 2.05 -22.12 -9.38
N GLY A 365 1.77 -22.85 -8.29
CA GLY A 365 0.51 -22.76 -7.57
C GLY A 365 -0.72 -23.09 -8.42
N TRP A 366 -1.88 -22.81 -7.84
CA TRP A 366 -3.20 -23.16 -8.36
C TRP A 366 -3.86 -22.09 -9.23
N GLY A 367 -3.15 -20.99 -9.49
CA GLY A 367 -3.66 -19.84 -10.23
C GLY A 367 -4.32 -18.80 -9.32
N GLY A 368 -4.55 -17.60 -9.86
CA GLY A 368 -5.29 -16.55 -9.18
C GLY A 368 -6.63 -17.04 -8.66
N TRP A 369 -6.89 -16.80 -7.36
CA TRP A 369 -8.03 -17.32 -6.59
C TRP A 369 -8.11 -18.86 -6.47
N GLY A 370 -7.04 -19.59 -6.82
CA GLY A 370 -7.04 -21.06 -6.87
C GLY A 370 -7.22 -21.75 -5.50
N TYR A 371 -6.77 -21.12 -4.41
CA TYR A 371 -6.85 -21.71 -3.08
C TYR A 371 -8.29 -22.08 -2.68
N LYS A 372 -9.26 -21.20 -2.96
CA LYS A 372 -10.66 -21.41 -2.54
C LYS A 372 -11.33 -22.63 -3.18
N TYR A 373 -10.79 -23.09 -4.31
CA TYR A 373 -11.29 -24.27 -5.01
C TYR A 373 -10.75 -25.58 -4.44
N ARG A 374 -9.63 -25.52 -3.70
CA ARG A 374 -8.95 -26.69 -3.13
C ARG A 374 -9.15 -26.82 -1.63
N VAL A 375 -9.34 -25.72 -0.91
CA VAL A 375 -9.39 -25.70 0.56
C VAL A 375 -10.36 -26.71 1.17
N ALA A 376 -11.53 -26.93 0.55
CA ALA A 376 -12.54 -27.86 1.04
C ALA A 376 -12.05 -29.32 1.12
N GLU A 377 -11.05 -29.70 0.32
CA GLU A 377 -10.43 -31.03 0.32
C GLU A 377 -9.42 -31.21 1.46
N HIS A 378 -9.01 -30.12 2.11
CA HIS A 378 -7.97 -30.10 3.14
C HIS A 378 -8.49 -29.68 4.52
N VAL A 379 -9.79 -29.47 4.66
CA VAL A 379 -10.45 -29.18 5.93
C VAL A 379 -11.59 -30.16 6.18
N SER A 380 -11.95 -30.38 7.44
CA SER A 380 -13.05 -31.27 7.76
C SER A 380 -14.39 -30.72 7.25
N PRO A 381 -15.38 -31.58 6.95
CA PRO A 381 -16.71 -31.14 6.54
C PRO A 381 -17.40 -30.18 7.53
N GLU A 382 -17.07 -30.28 8.82
CA GLU A 382 -17.53 -29.37 9.87
C GLU A 382 -17.13 -27.91 9.64
N ASP A 383 -16.02 -27.67 8.93
CA ASP A 383 -15.50 -26.34 8.62
C ASP A 383 -16.08 -25.77 7.30
N TRP A 384 -16.82 -26.55 6.50
CA TRP A 384 -17.40 -26.09 5.23
C TRP A 384 -18.37 -24.90 5.36
N PRO A 385 -19.26 -24.82 6.38
CA PRO A 385 -20.11 -23.64 6.56
C PRO A 385 -19.32 -22.33 6.73
N ARG A 386 -18.07 -22.40 7.22
CA ARG A 386 -17.19 -21.23 7.39
C ARG A 386 -16.65 -20.73 6.05
N LEU A 387 -16.40 -21.63 5.09
CA LEU A 387 -15.97 -21.29 3.73
C LEU A 387 -17.02 -20.43 3.02
N GLU A 388 -18.30 -20.78 3.17
CA GLU A 388 -19.41 -20.10 2.51
C GLU A 388 -19.77 -18.77 3.18
N LYS A 389 -19.90 -18.76 4.52
CA LYS A 389 -20.49 -17.61 5.24
C LYS A 389 -19.48 -16.66 5.86
N GLY A 390 -18.27 -17.13 6.19
CA GLY A 390 -17.30 -16.34 6.95
C GLY A 390 -16.18 -15.73 6.09
N GLY A 391 -16.19 -15.89 4.78
CA GLY A 391 -15.13 -15.36 3.90
C GLY A 391 -13.82 -16.16 3.91
N TRP A 392 -13.82 -17.32 4.58
CA TRP A 392 -12.68 -18.24 4.74
C TRP A 392 -12.30 -19.01 3.46
N ALA A 393 -12.93 -18.66 2.35
CA ALA A 393 -12.44 -18.96 1.01
C ALA A 393 -11.02 -18.39 0.75
N ASN A 394 -10.53 -17.50 1.62
CA ASN A 394 -9.15 -17.01 1.61
C ASN A 394 -8.38 -17.51 2.85
N VAL A 395 -7.06 -17.60 2.72
CA VAL A 395 -6.13 -17.96 3.79
C VAL A 395 -6.06 -16.88 4.87
N HIS A 396 -6.37 -15.62 4.52
CA HIS A 396 -6.17 -14.44 5.38
C HIS A 396 -4.70 -14.26 5.82
N VAL A 397 -3.76 -14.73 4.99
CA VAL A 397 -2.32 -14.47 5.11
C VAL A 397 -1.81 -14.27 3.68
N ASP A 398 -1.50 -13.04 3.28
CA ASP A 398 -1.18 -12.71 1.88
C ASP A 398 -0.02 -13.54 1.33
N LEU A 399 1.06 -13.73 2.11
CA LEU A 399 2.22 -14.52 1.66
C LEU A 399 1.82 -15.95 1.33
N LEU A 400 1.07 -16.60 2.23
CA LEU A 400 0.67 -17.99 2.05
C LEU A 400 -0.41 -18.14 0.97
N GLN A 401 -1.30 -17.14 0.85
CA GLN A 401 -2.24 -17.04 -0.27
C GLN A 401 -1.50 -16.95 -1.61
N PHE A 402 -0.50 -16.06 -1.73
CA PHE A 402 0.30 -15.92 -2.94
C PHE A 402 1.13 -17.16 -3.23
N LEU A 403 1.62 -17.86 -2.20
CA LEU A 403 2.33 -19.11 -2.36
C LEU A 403 1.41 -20.22 -2.90
N ALA A 404 0.20 -20.37 -2.34
CA ALA A 404 -0.79 -21.32 -2.83
C ALA A 404 -1.26 -21.03 -4.27
N GLU A 405 -1.38 -19.75 -4.64
CA GLU A 405 -1.91 -19.34 -5.95
C GLU A 405 -0.85 -19.24 -7.05
N PHE A 406 0.34 -18.73 -6.73
CA PHE A 406 1.38 -18.45 -7.72
C PHE A 406 2.64 -19.32 -7.56
N GLY A 407 2.71 -20.10 -6.48
CA GLY A 407 3.84 -20.96 -6.18
C GLY A 407 5.13 -20.17 -5.88
N LEU A 408 6.21 -20.92 -5.73
CA LEU A 408 7.54 -20.38 -5.46
C LEU A 408 8.01 -19.43 -6.57
N VAL A 409 7.72 -19.74 -7.83
CA VAL A 409 8.12 -18.91 -8.98
C VAL A 409 7.43 -17.55 -8.92
N GLY A 410 6.12 -17.51 -8.70
CA GLY A 410 5.39 -16.25 -8.62
C GLY A 410 5.83 -15.39 -7.44
N VAL A 411 6.00 -15.99 -6.26
CA VAL A 411 6.50 -15.28 -5.07
C VAL A 411 7.92 -14.77 -5.27
N ALA A 412 8.81 -15.57 -5.85
CA ALA A 412 10.18 -15.14 -6.15
C ALA A 412 10.22 -13.96 -7.12
N LEU A 413 9.39 -13.96 -8.17
CA LEU A 413 9.28 -12.84 -9.11
C LEU A 413 8.77 -11.58 -8.41
N LEU A 414 7.74 -11.69 -7.57
CA LEU A 414 7.25 -10.57 -6.76
C LEU A 414 8.35 -10.00 -5.85
N LEU A 415 9.05 -10.87 -5.10
CA LEU A 415 10.14 -10.45 -4.22
C LEU A 415 11.28 -9.81 -5.00
N SER A 416 11.65 -10.33 -6.17
CA SER A 416 12.70 -9.76 -7.01
C SER A 416 12.37 -8.35 -7.52
N ALA A 417 11.08 -8.03 -7.71
CA ALA A 417 10.63 -6.67 -8.03
C ALA A 417 10.61 -5.76 -6.79
N LEU A 418 10.29 -6.30 -5.61
CA LEU A 418 10.18 -5.53 -4.35
C LEU A 418 11.52 -5.22 -3.69
N ILE A 419 12.47 -6.15 -3.71
CA ILE A 419 13.78 -6.02 -3.04
C ILE A 419 14.52 -4.74 -3.49
N PRO A 420 14.66 -4.42 -4.79
CA PRO A 420 15.33 -3.19 -5.21
C PRO A 420 14.63 -1.92 -4.70
N LEU A 421 13.31 -1.94 -4.51
CA LEU A 421 12.57 -0.82 -3.93
C LEU A 421 12.88 -0.69 -2.44
N ALA A 422 12.91 -1.81 -1.71
CA ALA A 422 13.26 -1.83 -0.28
C ALA A 422 14.71 -1.41 -0.04
N VAL A 423 15.67 -1.85 -0.86
CA VAL A 423 17.08 -1.44 -0.78
C VAL A 423 17.23 0.07 -0.95
N ALA A 424 16.40 0.71 -1.77
CA ALA A 424 16.43 2.16 -1.93
C ALA A 424 16.12 2.93 -0.64
N TRP A 425 15.45 2.33 0.35
CA TRP A 425 15.15 2.96 1.64
C TRP A 425 16.36 3.07 2.58
N VAL A 426 17.32 2.16 2.43
CA VAL A 426 18.51 2.10 3.29
C VAL A 426 19.73 2.76 2.66
N GLY A 427 19.63 3.20 1.40
CA GLY A 427 20.70 3.86 0.67
C GLY A 427 21.23 5.13 1.36
N VAL A 428 22.54 5.36 1.22
CA VAL A 428 23.27 6.44 1.91
C VAL A 428 22.71 7.85 1.64
N ALA A 429 22.15 8.08 0.45
CA ALA A 429 21.57 9.37 0.08
C ALA A 429 20.23 9.69 0.78
N VAL A 430 19.60 8.72 1.46
CA VAL A 430 18.27 8.86 2.05
C VAL A 430 18.35 9.38 3.47
N HIS A 431 17.76 10.56 3.71
CA HIS A 431 17.66 11.14 5.04
C HIS A 431 16.55 10.47 5.85
N ARG A 432 16.94 9.81 6.94
CA ARG A 432 16.04 9.09 7.86
C ARG A 432 15.34 10.06 8.84
N ARG A 433 14.55 10.98 8.27
CA ARG A 433 13.74 11.98 9.01
C ARG A 433 12.30 11.48 9.21
N ALA A 434 11.41 12.39 9.65
CA ALA A 434 10.04 12.06 10.03
C ALA A 434 9.23 11.38 8.92
N LEU A 435 9.34 11.86 7.67
CA LEU A 435 8.68 11.23 6.53
C LEU A 435 9.11 9.77 6.34
N TRP A 436 10.42 9.49 6.41
CA TRP A 436 10.95 8.13 6.29
C TRP A 436 10.45 7.25 7.45
N ALA A 437 10.55 7.73 8.69
CA ALA A 437 10.17 6.94 9.87
C ALA A 437 8.68 6.59 9.88
N MET A 438 7.80 7.58 9.65
CA MET A 438 6.35 7.37 9.68
C MET A 438 5.87 6.57 8.47
N ALA A 439 6.37 6.86 7.26
CA ALA A 439 6.01 6.05 6.10
C ALA A 439 6.52 4.60 6.24
N GLY A 440 7.71 4.40 6.80
CA GLY A 440 8.25 3.09 7.11
C GLY A 440 7.38 2.33 8.11
N TYR A 441 6.89 3.01 9.15
CA TYR A 441 5.90 2.45 10.07
C TYR A 441 4.63 2.00 9.32
N GLY A 442 4.04 2.86 8.48
CA GLY A 442 2.85 2.51 7.71
C GLY A 442 3.05 1.29 6.79
N LEU A 443 4.20 1.20 6.10
CA LEU A 443 4.55 0.04 5.28
C LEU A 443 4.67 -1.23 6.12
N ALA A 444 5.36 -1.16 7.26
CA ALA A 444 5.54 -2.28 8.19
C ALA A 444 4.22 -2.73 8.82
N SER A 445 3.37 -1.80 9.26
CA SER A 445 2.03 -2.09 9.77
C SER A 445 1.15 -2.80 8.74
N THR A 446 1.26 -2.44 7.46
CA THR A 446 0.53 -3.13 6.40
C THR A 446 1.05 -4.56 6.21
N LEU A 447 2.37 -4.78 6.34
CA LEU A 447 2.96 -6.13 6.31
C LEU A 447 2.51 -6.96 7.52
N VAL A 448 2.45 -6.37 8.71
CA VAL A 448 1.89 -7.04 9.91
C VAL A 448 0.42 -7.38 9.70
N ALA A 449 -0.38 -6.47 9.14
CA ALA A 449 -1.76 -6.76 8.76
C ALA A 449 -1.84 -7.92 7.76
N SER A 450 -0.89 -8.02 6.83
CA SER A 450 -0.84 -9.10 5.82
C SER A 450 -0.51 -10.49 6.38
N ALA A 451 -0.05 -10.56 7.64
CA ALA A 451 0.12 -11.81 8.36
C ALA A 451 -1.19 -12.31 9.03
N VAL A 452 -2.23 -11.46 9.07
CA VAL A 452 -3.50 -11.73 9.78
C VAL A 452 -4.70 -11.56 8.84
N ASP A 453 -4.56 -10.84 7.75
CA ASP A 453 -5.57 -10.71 6.69
C ASP A 453 -4.89 -10.59 5.32
N ILE A 454 -5.66 -10.22 4.30
CA ILE A 454 -5.23 -10.09 2.90
C ILE A 454 -5.29 -8.64 2.39
N PRO A 455 -4.68 -7.64 3.05
CA PRO A 455 -4.68 -6.25 2.60
C PRO A 455 -4.16 -6.08 1.16
N PHE A 456 -3.25 -6.94 0.68
CA PHE A 456 -2.75 -6.85 -0.70
C PHE A 456 -3.73 -7.41 -1.75
N ARG A 457 -4.87 -7.99 -1.33
CA ARG A 457 -6.03 -8.25 -2.20
C ARG A 457 -6.91 -7.02 -2.43
N SER A 458 -6.54 -5.87 -1.88
CA SER A 458 -7.12 -4.57 -2.19
C SER A 458 -6.20 -3.78 -3.12
N PRO A 459 -6.57 -3.54 -4.39
CA PRO A 459 -5.74 -2.75 -5.30
C PRO A 459 -5.44 -1.35 -4.77
N ALA A 460 -6.38 -0.71 -4.06
CA ALA A 460 -6.11 0.57 -3.41
C ALA A 460 -4.95 0.50 -2.41
N ILE A 461 -4.90 -0.53 -1.56
CA ILE A 461 -3.80 -0.72 -0.60
C ILE A 461 -2.52 -1.08 -1.33
N LEU A 462 -2.57 -2.08 -2.23
CA LEU A 462 -1.42 -2.52 -3.02
C LEU A 462 -0.75 -1.35 -3.75
N TYR A 463 -1.55 -0.51 -4.42
CA TYR A 463 -1.04 0.59 -5.23
C TYR A 463 -0.44 1.70 -4.39
N ILE A 464 -1.08 2.08 -3.28
CA ILE A 464 -0.57 3.09 -2.36
C ILE A 464 0.67 2.59 -1.63
N TRP A 465 0.70 1.33 -1.20
CA TRP A 465 1.84 0.72 -0.54
C TRP A 465 3.07 0.70 -1.47
N LEU A 466 2.90 0.23 -2.71
CA LEU A 466 3.97 0.25 -3.72
C LEU A 466 4.42 1.67 -4.07
N THR A 467 3.47 2.61 -4.16
CA THR A 467 3.78 4.02 -4.42
C THR A 467 4.65 4.60 -3.31
N ILE A 468 4.27 4.40 -2.04
CA ILE A 468 5.04 4.89 -0.88
C ILE A 468 6.42 4.24 -0.86
N LEU A 469 6.50 2.92 -1.05
CA LEU A 469 7.76 2.19 -1.12
C LEU A 469 8.69 2.74 -2.22
N ALA A 470 8.15 3.09 -3.40
CA ALA A 470 8.96 3.60 -4.50
C ALA A 470 9.35 5.08 -4.35
N VAL A 471 8.46 5.94 -3.84
CA VAL A 471 8.61 7.41 -3.92
C VAL A 471 9.25 8.06 -2.69
N VAL A 472 9.10 7.47 -1.50
CA VAL A 472 9.63 8.06 -0.25
C VAL A 472 11.15 8.22 -0.27
N PRO A 473 11.96 7.26 -0.79
CA PRO A 473 13.40 7.46 -0.94
C PRO A 473 13.72 8.74 -1.71
N ALA A 474 13.03 9.01 -2.83
CA ALA A 474 13.21 10.23 -3.62
C ALA A 474 12.78 11.50 -2.86
N ALA A 475 11.69 11.44 -2.09
CA ALA A 475 11.23 12.55 -1.24
C ALA A 475 12.16 12.87 -0.06
N CYS A 476 13.02 11.91 0.31
CA CYS A 476 13.96 11.97 1.42
C CYS A 476 15.43 12.11 1.01
N ARG A 477 15.75 12.22 -0.29
CA ARG A 477 17.13 12.48 -0.71
C ARG A 477 17.61 13.83 -0.19
N ALA A 478 18.91 13.92 0.14
CA ALA A 478 19.57 15.22 0.26
C ALA A 478 19.30 15.97 -1.04
N GLU A 479 19.06 17.28 -0.96
CA GLU A 479 19.42 18.08 -2.13
C GLU A 479 20.93 17.88 -2.24
N GLU A 480 21.39 17.20 -3.30
CA GLU A 480 22.74 17.43 -3.77
C GLU A 480 22.79 18.94 -3.93
N SER A 481 23.42 19.61 -2.97
CA SER A 481 23.93 20.94 -3.18
C SER A 481 24.83 20.74 -4.37
N TRP A 482 24.30 20.99 -5.58
CA TRP A 482 25.13 21.19 -6.74
C TRP A 482 26.19 22.15 -6.22
N PRO A 483 27.47 21.74 -6.11
CA PRO A 483 28.49 22.72 -5.88
C PRO A 483 28.26 23.68 -7.04
N CYS A 484 27.80 24.89 -6.73
CA CYS A 484 27.81 25.95 -7.70
C CYS A 484 29.27 26.04 -8.11
N VAL A 485 29.61 25.37 -9.21
CA VAL A 485 30.85 25.56 -9.97
C VAL A 485 30.69 26.93 -10.66
N THR A 486 30.50 27.94 -9.82
CA THR A 486 30.63 29.36 -10.10
C THR A 486 31.65 29.92 -9.12
N LYS A 487 32.70 29.15 -8.82
CA LYS A 487 34.03 29.75 -8.84
C LYS A 487 34.44 29.78 -10.30
N CYS A 488 33.84 30.71 -11.05
CA CYS A 488 34.54 31.30 -12.17
C CYS A 488 35.83 31.84 -11.52
N PRO A 489 37.03 31.34 -11.86
CA PRO A 489 38.23 31.98 -11.36
C PRO A 489 38.10 33.43 -11.79
N ARG A 490 38.10 34.36 -10.83
CA ARG A 490 38.37 35.77 -11.16
C ARG A 490 39.67 35.72 -11.92
N VAL A 491 39.60 35.89 -13.23
CA VAL A 491 40.75 36.26 -14.04
C VAL A 491 41.18 37.57 -13.39
N SER A 492 42.20 37.48 -12.55
CA SER A 492 42.90 38.65 -12.06
C SER A 492 43.39 39.36 -13.31
N GLU A 493 42.81 40.50 -13.63
CA GLU A 493 43.44 41.51 -14.48
C GLU A 493 44.81 41.82 -13.85
N ARG A 494 45.83 41.09 -14.31
CA ARG A 494 47.21 41.55 -14.32
C ARG A 494 47.38 42.32 -15.62
N THR A 495 47.23 43.62 -15.55
CA THR A 495 48.02 44.56 -16.36
C THR A 495 48.25 45.80 -15.49
N GLY A 496 49.41 45.81 -14.84
CA GLY A 496 50.07 47.05 -14.45
C GLY A 496 51.00 47.50 -15.57
N SER A 497 51.27 48.81 -15.55
CA SER A 497 52.33 49.59 -16.20
C SER A 497 52.43 49.56 -17.72
#